data_AF-A0A258GKD5-F1
#
_entry.id   AF-A0A258GKD5-F1
#
_cell.length_a   1.000
_cell.length_b   1.000
_cell.length_c   1.000
_cell.angle_alpha   90.00
_cell.angle_beta   90.00
_cell.angle_gamma   90.00
#
_symmetry.space_group_name_H-M   'P 1'
#
loop_
_entity.id
_entity.type
_entity.pdbx_description
1 polymer ?
#
loop_
_entity_poly.entity_id
_entity_poly.type
_entity_poly.pdbx_seq_one_letter_code
_entity_poly.pdbx_strand_id
1 'polypeptide(L)' 'MANRAAPVKQSDLTRYLKAATAAGVPVAKIEVARDGTVRIFSLAASSGDDDPNPCDRLLK' A
#
# COMPACT_ATOMS: atom_id res chain seq x y z
N MET A 1 15.81 -16.72 19.78
CA MET A 1 15.00 -15.48 19.63
C MET A 1 13.63 -15.74 20.21
N ALA A 2 13.33 -15.19 21.39
CA ALA A 2 12.13 -15.52 22.13
C ALA A 2 10.89 -14.89 21.47
N ASN A 3 10.04 -15.72 20.87
CA ASN A 3 8.58 -15.59 20.73
C ASN A 3 7.98 -14.18 20.58
N ARG A 4 8.60 -13.27 19.80
CA ARG A 4 8.01 -11.95 19.54
C ARG A 4 6.81 -12.16 18.63
N ALA A 5 5.63 -11.75 19.11
CA ALA A 5 4.42 -11.79 18.30
C ALA A 5 4.64 -11.03 17.00
N ALA A 6 4.15 -11.58 15.88
CA ALA A 6 4.18 -10.90 14.61
C ALA A 6 3.38 -9.58 14.73
N PRO A 7 3.90 -8.46 14.20
CA PRO A 7 3.24 -7.16 14.30
C PRO A 7 1.92 -7.10 13.54
N VAL A 8 1.78 -7.93 12.49
CA VAL A 8 0.57 -8.06 11.68
C VAL A 8 0.19 -9.52 11.61
N LYS A 9 -1.09 -9.83 11.84
CA LYS A 9 -1.67 -11.16 11.73
C LYS A 9 -2.47 -11.29 10.45
N GLN A 10 -2.72 -12.52 10.01
CA GLN A 10 -3.55 -12.79 8.85
C GLN A 10 -4.98 -12.23 8.99
N SER A 11 -5.54 -12.24 10.21
CA SER A 11 -6.85 -11.64 10.51
C SER A 11 -6.92 -10.15 10.20
N ASP A 12 -5.78 -9.46 10.31
CA ASP A 12 -5.71 -8.02 10.09
C ASP A 12 -5.85 -7.69 8.60
N LEU A 13 -5.36 -8.54 7.70
CA LEU A 13 -5.53 -8.36 6.25
C LEU A 13 -7.01 -8.31 5.86
N THR A 14 -7.80 -9.24 6.38
CA THR A 14 -9.25 -9.26 6.15
C THR A 14 -9.93 -8.03 6.75
N ARG A 15 -9.47 -7.57 7.92
CA ARG A 15 -9.97 -6.35 8.56
C ARG A 15 -9.68 -5.11 7.71
N TYR A 16 -8.47 -4.98 7.18
CA TYR A 16 -8.07 -3.87 6.32
C TYR A 16 -8.85 -3.86 5.01
N LEU A 17 -8.99 -5.03 4.36
CA LEU A 17 -9.76 -5.13 3.13
C LEU A 17 -11.22 -4.72 3.35
N LYS A 18 -11.87 -5.24 4.40
CA LYS A 18 -13.25 -4.87 4.74
C LYS A 18 -13.40 -3.38 5.03
N ALA A 19 -12.48 -2.80 5.80
CA ALA A 19 -12.51 -1.38 6.12
C ALA A 19 -12.35 -0.51 4.87
N ALA A 20 -11.41 -0.86 3.99
CA ALA A 20 -11.21 -0.15 2.73
C ALA A 20 -12.43 -0.26 1.81
N THR A 21 -13.01 -1.46 1.67
CA THR A 21 -14.26 -1.65 0.90
C THR A 21 -15.42 -0.85 1.47
N ALA A 22 -15.59 -0.85 2.80
CA ALA A 22 -16.64 -0.07 3.46
C ALA A 22 -16.46 1.45 3.28
N ALA A 23 -15.21 1.91 3.18
CA ALA A 23 -14.87 3.28 2.87
C ALA A 23 -14.98 3.63 1.37
N GLY A 24 -15.39 2.68 0.51
CA GLY A 24 -15.46 2.89 -0.93
C GLY A 24 -14.09 2.98 -1.62
N VAL A 25 -13.03 2.54 -0.96
CA VAL A 25 -11.67 2.54 -1.52
C VAL A 25 -11.43 1.21 -2.25
N PRO A 26 -11.28 1.22 -3.59
CA PRO A 26 -11.03 0.00 -4.34
C PRO A 26 -9.58 -0.45 -4.15
N VAL A 27 -9.35 -1.51 -3.38
CA VAL A 27 -8.02 -2.05 -3.08
C VAL A 27 -7.50 -2.89 -4.24
N ALA A 28 -6.32 -2.55 -4.75
CA ALA A 28 -5.59 -3.32 -5.76
C ALA A 28 -4.61 -4.32 -5.12
N LYS A 29 -3.90 -3.89 -4.08
CA LYS A 29 -2.84 -4.68 -3.42
C LYS A 29 -2.66 -4.22 -1.97
N ILE A 30 -2.32 -5.17 -1.08
CA ILE A 30 -1.86 -4.88 0.27
C ILE A 30 -0.47 -5.50 0.44
N GLU A 31 0.50 -4.70 0.86
CA GLU A 31 1.84 -5.16 1.20
C GLU A 31 2.11 -4.99 2.70
N VAL A 32 2.79 -5.97 3.28
CA VAL A 32 3.23 -5.93 4.68
C VAL A 32 4.75 -6.03 4.70
N ALA A 33 5.42 -4.97 5.12
CA ALA A 33 6.86 -4.95 5.29
C ALA A 33 7.27 -5.67 6.59
N ARG A 34 8.55 -6.03 6.70
CA ARG A 34 9.09 -6.83 7.82
C ARG A 34 9.01 -6.10 9.17
N ASP A 35 8.95 -4.77 9.15
CA ASP A 35 8.76 -3.90 10.30
C ASP A 35 7.30 -3.83 10.77
N GLY A 36 6.36 -4.40 10.01
CA GLY A 36 4.92 -4.33 10.26
C GLY A 36 4.22 -3.17 9.55
N THR A 37 4.92 -2.40 8.72
CA THR A 37 4.30 -1.34 7.92
C THR A 37 3.35 -1.95 6.89
N VAL A 38 2.09 -1.50 6.89
CA VAL A 38 1.05 -1.96 5.94
C VAL A 38 0.82 -0.87 4.89
N ARG A 39 1.02 -1.21 3.62
CA ARG A 39 0.73 -0.33 2.47
C ARG A 39 -0.47 -0.86 1.72
N ILE A 40 -1.50 -0.02 1.55
CA ILE A 40 -2.71 -0.35 0.79
C ILE A 40 -2.69 0.47 -0.49
N PHE A 41 -2.60 -0.20 -1.62
CA PHE A 41 -2.65 0.41 -2.94
C PHE A 41 -4.09 0.40 -3.43
N SER A 42 -4.61 1.55 -3.83
CA SER A 42 -5.94 1.66 -4.42
C SER A 42 -5.88 1.90 -5.92
N LEU A 43 -6.89 1.45 -6.66
CA LEU A 43 -6.96 1.61 -8.13
C LEU A 43 -7.04 3.09 -8.56
N ALA A 44 -7.47 3.99 -7.68
CA ALA A 44 -7.58 5.43 -7.96
C ALA A 44 -6.32 6.25 -7.59
N ALA A 45 -5.32 5.63 -6.94
CA ALA A 45 -4.09 6.29 -6.52
C ALA A 45 -3.00 6.33 -7.62
N SER A 46 -3.39 6.27 -8.90
CA SER A 46 -2.54 6.66 -10.03
C SER A 46 -2.62 8.17 -10.33
N SER A 47 -3.10 8.96 -9.38
CA SER A 47 -3.14 10.42 -9.50
C SER A 47 -1.94 11.03 -8.80
N GLY A 48 -0.81 11.18 -9.51
CA GLY A 48 0.03 12.36 -9.27
C GLY A 48 1.52 12.22 -8.97
N ASP A 49 2.24 11.16 -9.36
CA ASP A 49 3.72 11.17 -9.30
C ASP A 49 4.40 10.55 -10.54
N ASP A 50 3.68 10.37 -11.65
CA ASP A 50 4.27 10.14 -12.98
C ASP A 50 4.45 11.47 -13.73
N ASP A 51 4.88 12.53 -13.03
CA ASP A 51 5.36 13.72 -13.73
C ASP A 51 6.75 13.36 -14.28
N PRO A 52 6.97 13.35 -15.61
CA PRO A 52 8.27 12.98 -16.17
C PRO A 52 9.35 13.85 -15.56
N ASN A 53 10.47 13.25 -15.14
CA ASN A 53 11.61 13.98 -14.60
C ASN A 53 11.92 15.17 -15.52
N PRO A 54 11.92 16.42 -15.02
CA PRO A 54 12.13 17.59 -15.88
C PRO A 54 13.43 17.52 -16.68
N CYS A 55 14.43 16.78 -16.18
CA CYS A 55 15.68 16.53 -16.89
C CYS A 55 15.52 15.67 -18.17
N ASP A 56 14.50 14.83 -18.27
CA ASP A 56 14.23 14.01 -19.47
C ASP A 56 13.67 14.85 -20.63
N ARG A 57 13.13 16.05 -20.34
CA ARG A 57 12.63 16.99 -21.37
C ARG A 57 13.77 17.76 -22.05
N LEU A 58 14.91 17.90 -21.39
CA LEU A 58 16.02 18.78 -21.81
C LEU A 58 17.12 18.07 -22.60
N LEU A 59 17.04 16.75 -22.76
CA LEU A 59 18.06 15.92 -23.42
C LEU A 59 17.63 15.41 -24.81
N LYS A 60 16.67 16.08 -25.47
CA LYS A 60 16.27 15.81 -26.85
C LYS A 60 17.01 16.69 -27.85
#